data_AF-A0AAN8DXX9-F1
#
_entry.id   AF-A0AAN8DXX9-F1
#
_cell.length_a   1.000
_cell.length_b   1.000
_cell.length_c   1.000
_cell.angle_alpha   90.00
_cell.angle_beta   90.00
_cell.angle_gamma   90.00
#
_symmetry.space_group_name_H-M   'P 1'
#
loop_
_entity.id
_entity.type
_entity.pdbx_description
1 polymer ?
#
loop_
_entity_poly.entity_id
_entity_poly.type
_entity_poly.pdbx_seq_one_letter_code
_entity_poly.pdbx_strand_id
1 'polypeptide(L)' 'MAFGAVSEDLLPPGFPNIDMGPQLKVVERTRTATMLCAASGNPDPEITWYKDFLPIDPSASNGRIKQLRSGKESRALC' A
#
# COMPACT_ATOMS: atom_id res chain seq x y z
N MET A 1 -12.52 -21.04 8.26
CA MET A 1 -12.10 -20.07 7.23
C MET A 1 -10.67 -19.65 7.58
N ALA A 2 -9.67 -20.37 7.07
CA ALA A 2 -8.28 -20.01 7.26
C ALA A 2 -7.83 -19.34 5.96
N PHE A 3 -7.53 -18.04 6.01
CA PHE A 3 -6.74 -17.40 4.97
C PHE A 3 -5.35 -18.02 5.09
N GLY A 4 -5.00 -18.94 4.19
CA GLY A 4 -3.71 -19.62 4.22
C GLY A 4 -2.60 -18.61 3.97
N ALA A 5 -1.72 -18.43 4.95
CA ALA A 5 -0.43 -17.81 4.68
C ALA A 5 0.32 -18.75 3.73
N VAL A 6 0.55 -18.30 2.50
CA VAL A 6 1.43 -19.04 1.57
C VAL A 6 2.83 -18.96 2.17
N SER A 7 3.44 -20.10 2.45
CA SER A 7 4.84 -20.16 2.88
C SER A 7 5.73 -19.57 1.79
N GLU A 8 6.69 -18.71 2.18
CA GLU A 8 7.61 -18.02 1.26
C GLU A 8 8.26 -18.97 0.23
N ASP A 9 8.47 -20.24 0.62
CA ASP A 9 9.06 -21.30 -0.23
C ASP A 9 8.22 -21.69 -1.46
N LEU A 10 6.95 -21.28 -1.51
CA LEU A 10 6.01 -21.59 -2.60
C LEU A 10 5.74 -20.40 -3.53
N LEU A 11 6.39 -19.26 -3.32
CA LEU A 11 6.18 -18.06 -4.11
C LEU A 11 7.01 -18.09 -5.40
N PRO A 12 6.43 -17.72 -6.56
CA PRO A 12 7.19 -17.62 -7.80
C PRO A 12 8.27 -16.53 -7.71
N PRO A 13 9.39 -16.65 -8.45
CA PRO A 13 10.42 -15.62 -8.49
C PRO A 13 9.82 -14.27 -8.91
N GLY A 14 10.11 -13.21 -8.16
CA GLY A 14 9.58 -11.87 -8.42
C GLY A 14 8.19 -11.61 -7.84
N PHE A 15 7.61 -12.53 -7.06
CA PHE A 15 6.36 -12.30 -6.35
C PHE A 15 6.48 -11.08 -5.42
N PRO A 16 5.45 -10.22 -5.35
CA PRO A 16 5.51 -9.01 -4.54
C PRO A 16 5.59 -9.31 -3.05
N ASN A 17 6.53 -8.64 -2.36
CA ASN A 17 6.68 -8.68 -0.92
C ASN A 17 6.45 -7.27 -0.34
N ILE A 18 5.79 -7.20 0.83
CA ILE A 18 5.61 -5.93 1.55
C ILE A 18 6.78 -5.75 2.50
N ASP A 19 7.79 -4.98 2.09
CA ASP A 19 8.98 -4.72 2.91
C ASP A 19 8.65 -3.81 4.11
N MET A 20 7.70 -2.88 3.95
CA MET A 20 7.28 -1.96 5.01
C MET A 20 5.79 -1.66 4.91
N GLY A 21 5.04 -2.00 5.96
CA GLY A 21 3.62 -1.68 6.05
C GLY A 21 3.32 -0.28 6.62
N PRO A 22 2.10 0.24 6.37
CA PRO A 22 1.62 1.47 6.98
C PRO A 22 1.58 1.37 8.50
N GLN A 23 2.15 2.37 9.17
CA GLN A 23 2.17 2.45 10.63
C GLN A 23 0.93 3.16 11.16
N LEU A 24 0.47 2.76 12.35
CA LEU A 24 -0.61 3.47 13.04
C LEU A 24 -0.14 4.89 13.35
N LYS A 25 -0.91 5.88 12.90
CA LYS A 25 -0.60 7.29 13.10
C LYS A 25 -1.81 8.02 13.65
N VAL A 26 -1.65 8.64 14.82
CA VAL A 26 -2.65 9.53 15.40
C VAL A 26 -2.35 10.94 14.91
N VAL A 27 -3.35 11.59 14.31
CA VAL A 27 -3.26 12.94 13.78
C VAL A 27 -4.47 13.72 14.25
N GLU A 28 -4.25 14.99 14.58
CA GLU A 28 -5.33 15.92 14.94
C GLU A 28 -6.40 16.00 13.85
N ARG A 29 -7.65 16.24 14.25
CA ARG A 29 -8.74 16.49 13.30
C ARG A 29 -8.34 17.66 12.39
N THR A 30 -8.72 17.56 11.12
CA THR A 30 -8.41 18.51 10.02
C THR A 30 -6.95 18.60 9.55
N ARG A 31 -6.02 17.85 10.16
CA ARG A 31 -4.63 17.82 9.71
C ARG A 31 -4.38 16.67 8.74
N THR A 32 -3.47 16.89 7.78
CA THR A 32 -3.12 15.88 6.77
C THR A 32 -2.33 14.73 7.40
N ALA A 33 -2.82 13.51 7.23
CA ALA A 33 -2.08 12.29 7.54
C ALA A 33 -1.40 11.77 6.27
N THR A 34 -0.19 11.23 6.44
CA THR A 34 0.56 10.55 5.38
C THR A 34 0.82 9.13 5.85
N MET A 35 0.30 8.16 5.09
CA MET A 35 0.57 6.75 5.27
C MET A 35 1.66 6.35 4.27
N LEU A 36 2.62 5.54 4.72
CA LEU A 36 3.76 5.10 3.93
C LEU A 36 3.73 3.59 3.81
N CYS A 37 4.19 3.06 2.69
CA CYS A 37 4.40 1.63 2.53
C CYS A 37 5.48 1.38 1.49
N ALA A 38 6.12 0.23 1.55
CA ALA A 38 7.08 -0.23 0.56
C ALA A 38 6.73 -1.67 0.18
N ALA A 39 6.65 -1.91 -1.13
CA ALA A 39 6.60 -3.25 -1.69
C ALA A 39 7.68 -3.41 -2.76
N SER A 40 8.28 -4.59 -2.78
CA SER A 40 9.29 -5.02 -3.75
C SER A 40 8.73 -6.18 -4.58
N GLY A 41 9.15 -6.31 -5.83
CA GLY A 41 8.67 -7.34 -6.75
C GLY A 41 9.26 -7.15 -8.15
N ASN A 42 9.17 -8.17 -8.99
CA ASN A 42 9.59 -8.08 -10.39
C ASN A 42 8.57 -8.81 -11.28
N PRO A 43 7.80 -8.10 -12.13
CA PRO A 43 7.88 -6.66 -12.43
C PRO A 43 7.46 -5.77 -11.24
N ASP A 44 7.78 -4.46 -11.30
CA ASP A 44 7.44 -3.51 -10.23
C ASP A 44 5.96 -3.63 -9.82
N PRO A 45 5.65 -3.83 -8.53
CA PRO A 45 4.30 -4.08 -8.09
C PRO A 45 3.41 -2.84 -8.23
N GLU A 46 2.18 -3.05 -8.68
CA GLU A 46 1.12 -2.04 -8.55
C GLU A 46 0.52 -2.12 -7.16
N ILE A 47 0.14 -0.96 -6.62
CA ILE A 47 -0.36 -0.91 -5.27
C ILE A 47 -1.62 -0.06 -5.11
N THR A 48 -2.48 -0.56 -4.23
CA THR A 48 -3.86 -0.12 -4.03
C THR A 48 -4.16 0.01 -2.55
N TRP A 49 -4.69 1.17 -2.15
CA TRP A 49 -5.13 1.42 -0.79
C TRP A 49 -6.55 0.93 -0.53
N TYR A 50 -6.75 0.34 0.65
CA TYR A 50 -8.06 0.03 1.20
C TYR A 50 -8.26 0.71 2.54
N LYS A 51 -9.47 1.20 2.79
CA LYS A 51 -9.91 1.69 4.11
C LYS A 51 -11.17 0.94 4.50
N ASP A 52 -11.17 0.35 5.69
CA ASP A 52 -12.31 -0.43 6.21
C ASP A 52 -12.81 -1.49 5.21
N PHE A 53 -11.86 -2.17 4.54
CA PHE A 53 -12.10 -3.16 3.49
C PHE A 53 -12.74 -2.63 2.19
N LEU A 54 -12.83 -1.31 2.03
CA LEU A 54 -13.32 -0.66 0.81
C LEU A 54 -12.16 -0.04 0.03
N PRO A 55 -12.14 -0.15 -1.31
CA PRO A 55 -11.12 0.48 -2.13
C PRO A 55 -11.24 2.00 -2.00
N ILE A 56 -10.09 2.67 -1.86
CA ILE A 56 -10.06 4.13 -1.84
C ILE A 56 -10.04 4.63 -3.28
N ASP A 57 -11.07 5.39 -3.66
CA ASP A 57 -11.06 6.14 -4.90
C ASP A 57 -10.59 7.59 -4.64
N PRO A 58 -9.38 7.98 -5.09
CA PRO A 58 -8.88 9.33 -4.90
C PRO A 58 -9.68 10.37 -5.69
N SER A 59 -10.28 10.00 -6.83
CA SER A 59 -11.09 10.90 -7.66
C SER A 59 -12.44 11.23 -7.01
N ALA A 60 -13.04 10.28 -6.29
CA ALA A 60 -14.27 10.48 -5.54
C ALA A 60 -14.10 11.35 -4.27
N SER A 61 -12.86 11.66 -3.89
CA SER A 61 -12.54 12.31 -2.60
C SER A 61 -12.52 13.84 -2.63
N ASN A 62 -12.89 14.49 -3.75
CA ASN A 62 -12.85 15.95 -3.95
C ASN A 62 -11.47 16.57 -3.58
N GLY A 63 -10.39 15.85 -3.86
CA GLY A 63 -9.01 16.31 -3.59
C GLY A 63 -8.55 16.18 -2.14
N ARG A 64 -9.39 15.62 -1.24
CA ARG A 64 -9.04 15.34 0.17
C ARG A 64 -8.01 14.23 0.29
N ILE A 65 -8.03 13.26 -0.61
CA ILE A 65 -7.07 12.16 -0.68
C ILE A 65 -6.21 12.36 -1.92
N LYS A 66 -4.89 12.34 -1.73
CA LYS A 66 -3.92 12.40 -2.81
C LYS A 66 -2.98 11.22 -2.68
N GLN A 67 -3.01 10.33 -3.68
CA GLN A 67 -2.03 9.27 -3.77
C GLN A 67 -0.71 9.89 -4.23
N LEU A 68 0.26 9.93 -3.31
CA LEU A 68 1.62 10.32 -3.63
C LEU A 68 2.29 9.11 -4.29
N ARG A 69 2.83 9.23 -5.50
CA ARG A 69 3.64 8.16 -6.11
C ARG A 69 5.11 8.46 -5.83
N SER A 70 5.84 7.51 -5.25
CA SER A 70 7.30 7.59 -5.23
C SER A 70 7.82 7.42 -6.67
N GLY A 71 8.67 8.33 -7.15
CA GLY A 71 9.17 8.29 -8.52
C GLY A 71 10.30 7.27 -8.69
N LYS A 72 10.24 6.47 -9.77
CA LYS A 72 11.31 5.71 -10.49
C LYS A 72 12.58 5.24 -9.73
N GLU A 73 12.48 5.02 -8.44
CA GLU A 73 13.39 4.28 -7.60
C GLU A 73 12.48 3.36 -6.80
N SER A 74 12.41 2.10 -7.25
CA SER A 74 11.37 1.08 -7.04
C SER A 74 10.94 0.84 -5.59
N ARG A 75 10.28 1.84 -5.02
CA ARG A 75 9.63 1.85 -3.71
C ARG A 75 8.18 2.21 -3.94
N ALA A 76 7.38 1.24 -4.36
CA ALA A 76 5.96 1.45 -4.54
C ALA A 76 5.27 1.34 -3.15
N LEU A 77 4.26 2.18 -2.88
CA LEU A 77 3.51 2.28 -1.62
C LEU A 77 2.15 1.56 -1.70
N CYS A 78 1.76 0.79 -0.65
CA CYS A 78 0.38 0.50 -0.18
C CYS A 78 -0.51 1.68 -0.52
#